data_AF-A0A5B9QST0-F1
#
_entry.id   AF-A0A5B9QST0-F1
#
_cell.length_a   1.000
_cell.length_b   1.000
_cell.length_c   1.000
_cell.angle_alpha   90.00
_cell.angle_beta   90.00
_cell.angle_gamma   90.00
#
_symmetry.space_group_name_H-M   'P 1'
#
loop_
_entity.id
_entity.type
_entity.pdbx_description
1 polymer ?
#
loop_
_entity_poly.entity_id
_entity_poly.type
_entity_poly.pdbx_seq_one_letter_code
_entity_poly.pdbx_strand_id
1 'polypeptide(L)'
;MNSLISGDYQTAIAKLDTVIGDCCTAVANARKANHPMMVAMTTARATNMLRELITDEMMRDIMALQGSHLGFITDKDADGGYKVGVIREVMIEAALKGFRMVGNETNIIAGRHYGTKLGYRRKVLEIEGFSDLVLEPGVPEQHGTNALVPLIATWKLDGKPLSIRRLKTPEIDRRIPVRVNAKMGADAIVGKAERKILKEIYELCCGYTIADSEDSPAAPEVIDAVEISEPPPSTGINASIQRYRDRIAEATERGQLTGIVERLDLEIALPVQAREDLRKSAREKFKSLPE
;
A
#
# COMPACT_ATOMS: atom_id res chain seq x y z
N MET A 1 1.59 -20.60 -34.85
CA MET A 1 2.09 -19.35 -34.26
C MET A 1 3.40 -19.71 -33.58
N ASN A 2 4.55 -19.25 -34.08
CA ASN A 2 5.83 -19.61 -33.48
C ASN A 2 5.92 -18.97 -32.09
N SER A 3 6.24 -19.77 -31.07
CA SER A 3 6.49 -19.25 -29.72
C SER A 3 7.68 -18.29 -29.75
N LEU A 4 7.55 -17.15 -29.07
CA LEU A 4 8.65 -16.19 -28.90
C LEU A 4 9.77 -16.74 -27.99
N ILE A 5 9.48 -17.81 -27.25
CA ILE A 5 10.37 -18.48 -26.30
C ILE A 5 10.53 -19.93 -26.78
N SER A 6 11.77 -20.42 -26.89
CA SER A 6 12.03 -21.82 -27.28
C SER A 6 11.52 -22.80 -26.23
N GLY A 7 11.25 -24.06 -26.62
CA GLY A 7 10.72 -25.07 -25.69
C GLY A 7 11.65 -25.36 -24.50
N ASP A 8 12.96 -25.43 -24.75
CA ASP A 8 13.97 -25.62 -23.70
C ASP A 8 14.00 -24.42 -22.76
N TYR A 9 13.90 -23.21 -23.30
CA TYR A 9 13.91 -21.99 -22.51
C TYR A 9 12.64 -21.83 -21.68
N GLN A 10 11.48 -22.20 -22.22
CA GLN A 10 10.22 -22.26 -21.48
C GLN A 10 10.30 -23.25 -20.32
N THR A 11 10.93 -24.41 -20.53
CA THR A 11 11.14 -25.43 -19.49
C THR A 11 12.05 -24.89 -18.38
N ALA A 12 13.11 -24.17 -18.73
CA ALA A 12 14.00 -23.52 -17.77
C ALA A 12 13.28 -22.44 -16.95
N ILE A 13 12.46 -21.60 -17.58
CA ILE A 13 11.65 -20.57 -16.91
C ILE A 13 10.64 -21.23 -15.95
N ALA A 14 9.91 -22.25 -16.40
CA ALA A 14 8.94 -22.95 -15.56
C ALA A 14 9.59 -23.61 -14.33
N LYS A 15 10.81 -24.15 -14.51
CA LYS A 15 11.62 -24.67 -13.39
C LYS A 15 12.00 -23.55 -12.42
N LEU A 16 12.42 -22.39 -12.92
CA LEU A 16 12.75 -21.23 -12.09
C LEU A 16 11.53 -20.76 -11.29
N ASP A 17 10.36 -20.64 -11.92
CA ASP A 17 9.11 -20.24 -11.25
C ASP A 17 8.72 -21.21 -10.14
N THR A 18 8.83 -22.52 -10.41
CA THR A 18 8.57 -23.56 -9.40
C THR A 18 9.50 -23.40 -8.19
N VAL A 19 10.81 -23.23 -8.44
CA VAL A 19 11.80 -23.07 -7.36
C VAL A 19 11.59 -21.77 -6.60
N ILE A 20 11.21 -20.67 -7.26
CA ILE A 20 10.84 -19.43 -6.58
C ILE A 20 9.66 -19.68 -5.63
N GLY A 21 8.62 -20.37 -6.09
CA GLY A 21 7.46 -20.74 -5.28
C GLY A 21 7.83 -21.55 -4.04
N ASP A 22 8.66 -22.57 -4.21
CA ASP A 22 9.16 -23.42 -3.12
C ASP A 22 10.00 -22.61 -2.12
N CYS A 23 10.90 -21.75 -2.62
CA CYS A 23 11.73 -20.87 -1.79
C CYS A 23 10.88 -19.90 -0.96
N CYS A 24 9.92 -19.23 -1.58
CA CYS A 24 9.00 -18.32 -0.92
C CYS A 24 8.21 -19.03 0.19
N THR A 25 7.70 -20.23 -0.10
CA THR A 25 6.97 -21.06 0.87
C THR A 25 7.85 -21.46 2.04
N ALA A 26 9.08 -21.90 1.78
CA ALA A 26 10.03 -22.30 2.82
C ALA A 26 10.39 -21.12 3.75
N VAL A 27 10.64 -19.93 3.19
CA VAL A 27 10.93 -18.72 3.98
C VAL A 27 9.71 -18.31 4.80
N ALA A 28 8.51 -18.34 4.21
CA ALA A 28 7.27 -18.01 4.91
C ALA A 28 7.00 -18.95 6.09
N ASN A 29 7.23 -20.26 5.91
CA ASN A 29 7.07 -21.25 6.97
C ASN A 29 8.07 -21.04 8.11
N ALA A 30 9.33 -20.72 7.79
CA ALA A 30 10.34 -20.41 8.80
C ALA A 30 9.98 -19.17 9.63
N ARG A 31 9.37 -18.14 9.00
CA ARG A 31 8.87 -16.94 9.70
C ARG A 31 7.69 -17.28 10.61
N LYS A 32 6.72 -18.06 10.12
CA LYS A 32 5.56 -18.50 10.93
C LYS A 32 5.96 -19.31 12.15
N ALA A 33 7.03 -20.11 12.04
CA ALA A 33 7.59 -20.86 13.16
C ALA A 33 8.37 -19.98 14.17
N ASN A 34 8.56 -18.69 13.90
CA ASN A 34 9.32 -17.74 14.73
C ASN A 34 10.78 -18.19 15.01
N HIS A 35 11.44 -18.80 14.03
CA HIS A 35 12.81 -19.28 14.15
C HIS A 35 13.78 -18.34 13.39
N PRO A 36 14.36 -17.30 14.02
CA PRO A 36 15.12 -16.26 13.32
C PRO A 36 16.33 -16.81 12.55
N MET A 37 17.06 -17.77 13.13
CA MET A 37 18.20 -18.40 12.46
C MET A 37 17.75 -19.26 11.26
N MET A 38 16.62 -19.96 11.36
CA MET A 38 16.08 -20.72 10.23
C MET A 38 15.66 -19.78 9.10
N VAL A 39 15.07 -18.62 9.40
CA VAL A 39 14.75 -17.61 8.38
C VAL A 39 16.02 -17.17 7.66
N ALA A 40 17.10 -16.86 8.40
CA ALA A 40 18.37 -16.45 7.82
C ALA A 40 18.97 -17.55 6.92
N MET A 41 19.07 -18.79 7.43
CA MET A 41 19.68 -19.90 6.70
C MET A 41 18.84 -20.30 5.47
N THR A 42 17.51 -20.34 5.59
CA THR A 42 16.61 -20.64 4.46
C THR A 42 16.70 -19.55 3.40
N THR A 43 16.74 -18.28 3.79
CA THR A 43 16.89 -17.16 2.85
C THR A 43 18.23 -17.24 2.11
N ALA A 44 19.33 -17.55 2.82
CA ALA A 44 20.65 -17.71 2.20
C ALA A 44 20.68 -18.88 1.19
N ARG A 45 20.08 -20.02 1.53
CA ARG A 45 19.99 -21.18 0.63
C ARG A 45 19.14 -20.87 -0.59
N ALA A 46 17.96 -20.25 -0.41
CA ALA A 46 17.10 -19.82 -1.50
C ALA A 46 17.84 -18.85 -2.45
N THR A 47 18.57 -17.88 -1.90
CA THR A 47 19.38 -16.94 -2.67
C THR A 47 20.41 -17.68 -3.54
N ASN A 48 21.17 -18.62 -2.97
CA ASN A 48 22.17 -19.38 -3.72
C ASN A 48 21.56 -20.28 -4.79
N MET A 49 20.44 -20.95 -4.49
CA MET A 49 19.73 -21.77 -5.49
C MET A 49 19.28 -20.94 -6.69
N LEU A 50 18.76 -19.74 -6.44
CA LEU A 50 18.34 -18.84 -7.52
C LEU A 50 19.54 -18.33 -8.33
N ARG A 51 20.68 -18.01 -7.69
CA ARG A 51 21.92 -17.66 -8.41
C ARG A 51 22.39 -18.75 -9.37
N GLU A 52 22.27 -20.02 -8.97
CA GLU A 52 22.67 -21.17 -9.78
C GLU A 52 21.71 -21.44 -10.95
N LEU A 53 20.41 -21.17 -10.76
CA LEU A 53 19.39 -21.42 -11.78
C LEU A 53 19.25 -20.29 -12.81
N ILE A 54 19.51 -19.05 -12.42
CA ILE A 54 19.40 -17.89 -13.31
C ILE A 54 20.56 -17.90 -14.31
N THR A 55 20.23 -18.16 -15.57
CA THR A 55 21.22 -18.24 -16.64
C THR A 55 21.59 -16.87 -17.19
N ASP A 56 22.70 -16.79 -17.92
CA ASP A 56 23.08 -15.56 -18.64
C ASP A 56 22.09 -15.20 -19.74
N GLU A 57 21.41 -16.20 -20.34
CA GLU A 57 20.34 -15.97 -21.31
C GLU A 57 19.13 -15.28 -20.68
N MET A 58 18.67 -15.77 -19.52
CA MET A 58 17.62 -15.11 -18.74
C MET A 58 18.01 -13.68 -18.38
N MET A 59 19.26 -13.47 -17.97
CA MET A 59 19.72 -12.14 -17.64
C MET A 59 19.80 -11.22 -18.85
N ARG A 60 20.06 -11.69 -20.08
CA ARG A 60 20.00 -10.84 -21.28
C ARG A 60 18.59 -10.28 -21.47
N ASP A 61 17.57 -11.10 -21.31
CA ASP A 61 16.17 -10.67 -21.46
C ASP A 61 15.76 -9.71 -20.33
N ILE A 62 16.15 -10.00 -19.09
CA ILE A 62 15.90 -9.11 -17.95
C ILE A 62 16.64 -7.78 -18.10
N MET A 63 17.87 -7.78 -18.61
CA MET A 63 18.63 -6.55 -18.88
C MET A 63 17.95 -5.68 -19.94
N ALA A 64 17.27 -6.28 -20.92
CA ALA A 64 16.53 -5.55 -21.96
C ALA A 64 15.30 -4.80 -21.40
N LEU A 65 14.83 -5.16 -20.20
CA LEU A 65 13.73 -4.49 -19.50
C LEU A 65 14.16 -3.23 -18.72
N GLN A 66 15.46 -3.08 -18.45
CA GLN A 66 16.00 -1.97 -17.68
C GLN A 66 15.78 -0.62 -18.37
N GLY A 67 15.46 0.41 -17.58
CA GLY A 67 15.25 1.78 -18.04
C GLY A 67 13.89 1.98 -18.72
N SER A 68 12.93 1.09 -18.48
CA SER A 68 11.62 1.13 -19.12
C SER A 68 10.46 0.96 -18.13
N HIS A 69 9.33 1.58 -18.43
CA HIS A 69 8.09 1.41 -17.65
C HIS A 69 7.42 0.04 -17.86
N LEU A 70 7.76 -0.65 -18.95
CA LEU A 70 7.33 -2.05 -19.18
C LEU A 70 8.10 -3.02 -18.30
N GLY A 71 9.36 -2.71 -18.01
CA GLY A 71 10.27 -3.44 -17.15
C GLY A 71 10.38 -2.79 -15.79
N PHE A 72 11.54 -2.16 -15.56
CA PHE A 72 11.87 -1.43 -14.35
C PHE A 72 12.74 -0.20 -14.66
N ILE A 73 12.63 0.82 -13.80
CA ILE A 73 13.40 2.07 -13.85
C ILE A 73 14.52 2.03 -12.81
N THR A 74 15.62 2.71 -13.10
CA THR A 74 16.75 2.83 -12.17
C THR A 74 17.18 4.29 -11.97
N ASP A 75 17.83 4.56 -10.83
CA ASP A 75 18.46 5.86 -10.58
C ASP A 75 19.72 6.11 -11.41
N LYS A 76 20.09 5.19 -12.30
CA LYS A 76 21.24 5.26 -13.22
C LYS A 76 20.87 5.14 -14.69
N ASP A 77 19.59 5.28 -15.05
CA ASP A 77 19.16 5.09 -16.45
C ASP A 77 19.86 6.09 -17.41
N ALA A 78 20.13 7.31 -16.95
CA ALA A 78 20.91 8.29 -17.71
C ALA A 78 22.40 7.90 -17.90
N ASP A 79 22.93 7.03 -17.03
CA ASP A 79 24.31 6.54 -17.04
C ASP A 79 24.42 5.13 -17.67
N GLY A 80 23.37 4.68 -18.37
CA GLY A 80 23.32 3.34 -18.99
C GLY A 80 22.89 2.21 -18.06
N GLY A 81 22.41 2.54 -16.85
CA GLY A 81 21.83 1.60 -15.89
C GLY A 81 22.87 0.81 -15.07
N TYR A 82 22.38 -0.21 -14.38
CA TYR A 82 23.19 -1.12 -13.58
C TYR A 82 23.75 -2.29 -14.40
N LYS A 83 24.88 -2.84 -13.93
CA LYS A 83 25.49 -4.04 -14.50
C LYS A 83 24.69 -5.28 -14.13
N VAL A 84 24.79 -6.32 -14.96
CA VAL A 84 24.10 -7.61 -14.81
C VAL A 84 24.20 -8.21 -13.41
N GLY A 85 25.37 -8.11 -12.76
CA GLY A 85 25.56 -8.62 -11.40
C GLY A 85 24.64 -7.94 -10.37
N VAL A 86 24.44 -6.63 -10.46
CA VAL A 86 23.54 -5.89 -9.55
C VAL A 86 22.09 -6.24 -9.85
N ILE A 87 21.70 -6.28 -11.14
CA ILE A 87 20.32 -6.59 -11.53
C ILE A 87 19.96 -8.02 -11.13
N ARG A 88 20.88 -8.98 -11.24
CA ARG A 88 20.67 -10.37 -10.81
C ARG A 88 20.34 -10.44 -9.32
N GLU A 89 21.12 -9.76 -8.48
CA GLU A 89 20.87 -9.74 -7.03
C GLU A 89 19.53 -9.08 -6.70
N VAL A 90 19.19 -7.98 -7.38
CA VAL A 90 17.89 -7.31 -7.20
C VAL A 90 16.73 -8.19 -7.69
N MET A 91 16.88 -8.89 -8.81
CA MET A 91 15.87 -9.83 -9.31
C MET A 91 15.61 -10.95 -8.31
N ILE A 92 16.66 -11.50 -7.70
CA ILE A 92 16.53 -12.53 -6.66
C ILE A 92 15.79 -11.95 -5.44
N GLU A 93 16.18 -10.76 -4.98
CA GLU A 93 15.51 -10.09 -3.87
C GLU A 93 14.02 -9.81 -4.19
N ALA A 94 13.73 -9.31 -5.39
CA ALA A 94 12.38 -9.07 -5.88
C ALA A 94 11.55 -10.36 -5.87
N ALA A 95 12.08 -11.44 -6.44
CA ALA A 95 11.42 -12.74 -6.53
C ALA A 95 11.08 -13.28 -5.14
N LEU A 96 12.03 -13.25 -4.20
CA LEU A 96 11.81 -13.71 -2.81
C LEU A 96 10.83 -12.82 -2.03
N LYS A 97 10.70 -11.55 -2.42
CA LYS A 97 9.66 -10.63 -1.90
C LYS A 97 8.34 -10.73 -2.69
N GLY A 98 8.28 -11.55 -3.73
CA GLY A 98 7.12 -11.74 -4.59
C GLY A 98 6.79 -10.52 -5.47
N PHE A 99 7.80 -9.78 -5.92
CA PHE A 99 7.73 -8.73 -6.94
C PHE A 99 8.19 -9.26 -8.30
N ARG A 100 7.69 -8.65 -9.37
CA ARG A 100 8.08 -8.98 -10.75
C ARG A 100 9.08 -7.96 -11.29
N MET A 101 9.90 -8.36 -12.27
CA MET A 101 10.80 -7.45 -13.01
C MET A 101 10.10 -6.74 -14.19
N VAL A 102 8.78 -6.86 -14.27
CA VAL A 102 7.92 -6.27 -15.32
C VAL A 102 6.84 -5.42 -14.68
N GLY A 103 6.18 -4.59 -15.49
CA GLY A 103 5.07 -3.75 -15.07
C GLY A 103 5.49 -2.64 -14.11
N ASN A 104 6.79 -2.29 -14.09
CA ASN A 104 7.37 -1.32 -13.19
C ASN A 104 7.03 -1.64 -11.73
N GLU A 105 7.00 -2.93 -11.36
CA GLU A 105 6.75 -3.40 -9.98
C GLU A 105 7.98 -3.30 -9.08
N THR A 106 9.15 -3.50 -9.68
CA THR A 106 10.46 -3.37 -9.07
C THR A 106 11.16 -2.17 -9.70
N ASN A 107 11.81 -1.32 -8.92
CA ASN A 107 12.82 -0.38 -9.41
C ASN A 107 14.14 -0.60 -8.67
N ILE A 108 15.22 -0.02 -9.19
CA ILE A 108 16.55 -0.11 -8.58
C ILE A 108 16.99 1.29 -8.17
N ILE A 109 17.19 1.49 -6.86
CA ILE A 109 17.67 2.75 -6.30
C ILE A 109 18.91 2.45 -5.46
N ALA A 110 20.02 3.14 -5.74
CA ALA A 110 21.32 2.91 -5.11
C ALA A 110 21.76 1.42 -5.15
N GLY A 111 21.44 0.73 -6.24
CA GLY A 111 21.76 -0.69 -6.46
C GLY A 111 20.97 -1.67 -5.60
N ARG A 112 19.85 -1.24 -5.01
CA ARG A 112 18.98 -2.05 -4.15
C ARG A 112 17.58 -2.16 -4.72
N HIS A 113 16.89 -3.24 -4.37
CA HIS A 113 15.48 -3.40 -4.67
C HIS A 113 14.65 -2.26 -4.08
N TYR A 114 13.70 -1.76 -4.86
CA TYR A 114 12.66 -0.85 -4.44
C TYR A 114 11.31 -1.33 -4.97
N GLY A 115 10.40 -1.75 -4.09
CA GLY A 115 9.05 -2.15 -4.48
C GLY A 115 8.22 -0.91 -4.86
N THR A 116 7.61 -0.85 -6.03
CA THR A 116 6.86 0.34 -6.47
C THR A 116 5.39 0.29 -6.04
N LYS A 117 4.68 1.39 -6.29
CA LYS A 117 3.21 1.44 -6.15
C LYS A 117 2.52 0.31 -6.92
N LEU A 118 2.96 0.00 -8.14
CA LEU A 118 2.33 -0.99 -8.99
C LEU A 118 2.55 -2.41 -8.46
N GLY A 119 3.75 -2.69 -7.95
CA GLY A 119 4.08 -3.96 -7.30
C GLY A 119 3.22 -4.21 -6.07
N TYR A 120 3.15 -3.24 -5.15
CA TYR A 120 2.29 -3.38 -3.98
C TYR A 120 0.81 -3.44 -4.33
N ARG A 121 0.35 -2.64 -5.31
CA ARG A 121 -1.05 -2.68 -5.76
C ARG A 121 -1.44 -4.07 -6.25
N ARG A 122 -0.63 -4.70 -7.12
CA ARG A 122 -0.87 -6.07 -7.55
C ARG A 122 -0.88 -7.02 -6.36
N LYS A 123 0.17 -6.98 -5.53
CA LYS A 123 0.32 -7.90 -4.40
C LYS A 123 -0.87 -7.86 -3.45
N VAL A 124 -1.44 -6.67 -3.22
CA VAL A 124 -2.66 -6.48 -2.43
C VAL A 124 -3.89 -7.06 -3.14
N LEU A 125 -4.07 -6.78 -4.43
CA LEU A 125 -5.22 -7.27 -5.22
C LEU A 125 -5.22 -8.79 -5.45
N GLU A 126 -4.05 -9.43 -5.40
CA GLU A 126 -3.91 -10.89 -5.53
C GLU A 126 -4.08 -11.64 -4.19
N ILE A 127 -4.33 -10.94 -3.08
CA ILE A 127 -4.65 -11.60 -1.80
C ILE A 127 -6.04 -12.23 -1.90
N GLU A 128 -6.16 -13.49 -1.51
CA GLU A 128 -7.45 -14.19 -1.47
C GLU A 128 -8.45 -13.44 -0.57
N GLY A 129 -9.69 -13.29 -1.04
CA GLY A 129 -10.74 -12.56 -0.31
C GLY A 129 -10.62 -11.03 -0.37
N PHE A 130 -9.56 -10.48 -0.96
CA PHE A 130 -9.35 -9.03 -1.06
C PHE A 130 -10.19 -8.41 -2.20
N SER A 131 -10.91 -7.33 -1.90
CA SER A 131 -11.75 -6.63 -2.88
C SER A 131 -12.00 -5.16 -2.51
N ASP A 132 -12.65 -4.42 -3.42
CA ASP A 132 -13.17 -3.06 -3.19
C ASP A 132 -12.14 -2.04 -2.68
N LEU A 133 -10.89 -2.13 -3.14
CA LEU A 133 -9.85 -1.17 -2.78
C LEU A 133 -10.11 0.22 -3.37
N VAL A 134 -10.25 1.20 -2.49
CA VAL A 134 -10.30 2.62 -2.81
C VAL A 134 -9.17 3.33 -2.05
N LEU A 135 -8.44 4.18 -2.76
CA LEU A 135 -7.43 5.08 -2.19
C LEU A 135 -7.89 6.52 -2.46
N GLU A 136 -7.99 7.31 -1.40
CA GLU A 136 -8.40 8.72 -1.46
C GLU A 136 -7.25 9.58 -0.88
N PRO A 137 -6.24 9.91 -1.71
CA PRO A 137 -5.22 10.86 -1.30
C PRO A 137 -5.80 12.28 -1.27
N GLY A 138 -5.53 13.02 -0.20
CA GLY A 138 -5.79 14.46 -0.15
C GLY A 138 -4.59 15.27 -0.61
N VAL A 139 -4.73 16.59 -0.57
CA VAL A 139 -3.70 17.53 -1.04
C VAL A 139 -2.46 17.47 -0.11
N PRO A 140 -1.25 17.25 -0.65
CA PRO A 140 -0.03 17.29 0.16
C PRO A 140 0.21 18.67 0.78
N GLU A 141 0.57 18.70 2.06
CA GLU A 141 1.03 19.92 2.74
C GLU A 141 2.55 19.91 2.86
N GLN A 142 3.21 20.99 2.44
CA GLN A 142 4.66 21.10 2.55
C GLN A 142 5.08 21.33 4.00
N HIS A 143 6.08 20.58 4.47
CA HIS A 143 6.66 20.70 5.80
C HIS A 143 8.20 20.58 5.73
N GLY A 144 8.88 21.70 5.52
CA GLY A 144 10.33 21.74 5.29
C GLY A 144 10.73 20.99 4.02
N THR A 145 11.66 20.03 4.14
CA THR A 145 12.09 19.16 3.03
C THR A 145 11.15 17.96 2.80
N ASN A 146 10.07 17.87 3.56
CA ASN A 146 9.08 16.79 3.46
C ASN A 146 7.73 17.37 3.06
N ALA A 147 6.84 16.49 2.60
CA ALA A 147 5.42 16.77 2.45
C ALA A 147 4.64 15.78 3.33
N LEU A 148 3.56 16.25 3.94
CA LEU A 148 2.63 15.46 4.72
C LEU A 148 1.38 15.21 3.89
N VAL A 149 1.13 13.95 3.55
CA VAL A 149 0.02 13.57 2.67
C VAL A 149 -1.10 12.94 3.48
N PRO A 150 -2.28 13.57 3.56
CA PRO A 150 -3.46 12.91 4.10
C PRO A 150 -3.94 11.82 3.14
N LEU A 151 -4.30 10.65 3.64
CA LEU A 151 -4.76 9.54 2.80
C LEU A 151 -5.73 8.63 3.56
N ILE A 152 -6.85 8.31 2.92
CA ILE A 152 -7.81 7.31 3.40
C ILE A 152 -7.78 6.14 2.43
N ALA A 153 -7.63 4.93 2.96
CA ALA A 153 -7.74 3.70 2.20
C ALA A 153 -8.85 2.84 2.77
N THR A 154 -9.69 2.27 1.91
CA THR A 154 -10.75 1.33 2.28
C THR A 154 -10.67 0.11 1.38
N TRP A 155 -10.96 -1.07 1.93
CA TRP A 155 -11.04 -2.32 1.17
C TRP A 155 -11.96 -3.31 1.89
N LYS A 156 -12.18 -4.48 1.29
CA LYS A 156 -12.77 -5.64 1.95
C LYS A 156 -11.80 -6.81 1.97
N LEU A 157 -11.81 -7.56 3.06
CA LEU A 157 -11.13 -8.85 3.19
C LEU A 157 -12.15 -9.88 3.69
N ASP A 158 -12.38 -10.93 2.91
CA ASP A 158 -13.42 -11.96 3.18
C ASP A 158 -14.80 -11.32 3.40
N GLY A 159 -15.12 -10.30 2.60
CA GLY A 159 -16.36 -9.53 2.70
C GLY A 159 -16.42 -8.53 3.85
N LYS A 160 -15.45 -8.53 4.78
CA LYS A 160 -15.40 -7.59 5.91
C LYS A 160 -14.76 -6.26 5.48
N PRO A 161 -15.45 -5.12 5.64
CA PRO A 161 -14.87 -3.83 5.30
C PRO A 161 -13.78 -3.43 6.31
N LEU A 162 -12.66 -2.95 5.80
CA LEU A 162 -11.48 -2.50 6.53
C LEU A 162 -11.05 -1.12 6.01
N SER A 163 -10.34 -0.36 6.85
CA SER A 163 -9.82 0.95 6.45
C SER A 163 -8.57 1.37 7.20
N ILE A 164 -7.76 2.22 6.57
CA ILE A 164 -6.66 2.97 7.18
C ILE A 164 -6.93 4.45 6.94
N ARG A 165 -6.80 5.25 8.00
CA ARG A 165 -6.91 6.71 7.95
C ARG A 165 -5.61 7.34 8.41
N ARG A 166 -4.94 8.05 7.50
CA ARG A 166 -3.73 8.84 7.75
C ARG A 166 -4.07 10.31 7.65
N LEU A 167 -4.68 10.84 8.70
CA LEU A 167 -5.16 12.22 8.79
C LEU A 167 -4.54 12.93 9.98
N LYS A 168 -4.63 14.26 9.98
CA LYS A 168 -4.32 15.08 11.14
C LYS A 168 -5.56 15.20 12.03
N THR A 169 -5.43 14.88 13.31
CA THR A 169 -6.43 15.19 14.36
C THR A 169 -5.87 16.28 15.29
N PRO A 170 -6.69 16.88 16.16
CA PRO A 170 -6.21 17.84 17.16
C PRO A 170 -5.14 17.25 18.09
N GLU A 171 -5.18 15.94 18.34
CA GLU A 171 -4.29 15.24 19.27
C GLU A 171 -3.02 14.72 18.59
N ILE A 172 -3.09 14.32 17.32
CA ILE A 172 -1.97 13.68 16.62
C ILE A 172 -2.02 13.90 15.09
N ASP A 173 -0.86 14.16 14.49
CA ASP A 173 -0.72 14.18 13.03
C ASP A 173 -0.25 12.82 12.51
N ARG A 174 -1.14 12.05 11.88
CA ARG A 174 -0.84 10.73 11.29
C ARG A 174 -0.68 10.78 9.77
N ARG A 175 -0.55 11.97 9.16
CA ARG A 175 -0.38 12.07 7.70
C ARG A 175 0.94 11.43 7.28
N ILE A 176 0.97 10.90 6.06
CA ILE A 176 2.10 10.13 5.56
C ILE A 176 3.25 11.09 5.24
N PRO A 177 4.41 10.98 5.91
CA PRO A 177 5.56 11.79 5.57
C PRO A 177 6.23 11.28 4.30
N VAL A 178 6.42 12.18 3.34
CA VAL A 178 7.12 11.92 2.07
C VAL A 178 8.28 12.89 1.95
N ARG A 179 9.50 12.36 1.84
CA ARG A 179 10.67 13.19 1.53
C ARG A 179 10.55 13.72 0.10
N VAL A 180 10.62 15.04 -0.05
CA VAL A 180 10.54 15.70 -1.36
C VAL A 180 11.96 15.89 -1.88
N ASN A 181 12.27 15.23 -3.00
CA ASN A 181 13.55 15.39 -3.67
C ASN A 181 13.46 16.49 -4.75
N ALA A 182 14.61 17.02 -5.16
CA ALA A 182 14.68 17.95 -6.29
C ALA A 182 13.99 17.33 -7.52
N LYS A 183 13.15 18.12 -8.21
CA LYS A 183 12.35 17.72 -9.37
C LYS A 183 11.13 16.82 -9.09
N MET A 184 10.74 16.60 -7.82
CA MET A 184 9.47 15.94 -7.52
C MET A 184 8.29 16.91 -7.59
N GLY A 185 7.32 16.60 -8.46
CA GLY A 185 6.01 17.27 -8.49
C GLY A 185 4.99 16.63 -7.53
N ALA A 186 3.81 17.23 -7.42
CA ALA A 186 2.72 16.76 -6.56
C ALA A 186 2.33 15.30 -6.81
N ASP A 187 2.28 14.87 -8.08
CA ASP A 187 1.93 13.49 -8.45
C ASP A 187 2.96 12.46 -7.92
N ALA A 188 4.24 12.82 -7.95
CA ALA A 188 5.30 11.96 -7.41
C ALA A 188 5.20 11.84 -5.88
N ILE A 189 4.80 12.92 -5.20
CA ILE A 189 4.56 12.94 -3.75
C ILE A 189 3.37 12.04 -3.40
N VAL A 190 2.24 12.21 -4.09
CA VAL A 190 1.04 11.37 -3.91
C VAL A 190 1.35 9.91 -4.22
N GLY A 191 2.05 9.63 -5.32
CA GLY A 191 2.43 8.26 -5.69
C GLY A 191 3.30 7.56 -4.64
N LYS A 192 4.19 8.29 -3.96
CA LYS A 192 4.95 7.75 -2.81
C LYS A 192 4.07 7.49 -1.59
N ALA A 193 3.09 8.35 -1.32
CA ALA A 193 2.14 8.14 -0.23
C ALA A 193 1.26 6.91 -0.48
N GLU A 194 0.71 6.76 -1.69
CA GLU A 194 -0.07 5.59 -2.11
C GLU A 194 0.73 4.30 -1.98
N ARG A 195 2.00 4.30 -2.41
CA ARG A 195 2.91 3.16 -2.25
C ARG A 195 3.06 2.76 -0.78
N LYS A 196 3.32 3.73 0.11
CA LYS A 196 3.48 3.47 1.55
C LYS A 196 2.22 2.84 2.15
N ILE A 197 1.04 3.32 1.76
CA ILE A 197 -0.23 2.75 2.23
C ILE A 197 -0.49 1.36 1.66
N LEU A 198 -0.20 1.12 0.38
CA LEU A 198 -0.35 -0.21 -0.20
C LEU A 198 0.61 -1.23 0.45
N LYS A 199 1.83 -0.80 0.79
CA LYS A 199 2.77 -1.61 1.59
C LYS A 199 2.15 -1.95 2.95
N GLU A 200 1.62 -0.95 3.65
CA GLU A 200 0.99 -1.15 4.96
C GLU A 200 -0.23 -2.10 4.89
N ILE A 201 -1.12 -1.92 3.90
CA ILE A 201 -2.25 -2.84 3.67
C ILE A 201 -1.74 -4.27 3.44
N TYR A 202 -0.72 -4.44 2.60
CA TYR A 202 -0.15 -5.75 2.34
C TYR A 202 0.41 -6.40 3.61
N GLU A 203 1.17 -5.66 4.41
CA GLU A 203 1.75 -6.14 5.67
C GLU A 203 0.68 -6.52 6.70
N LEU A 204 -0.38 -5.71 6.81
CA LEU A 204 -1.53 -6.02 7.68
C LEU A 204 -2.26 -7.29 7.25
N CYS A 205 -2.51 -7.46 5.95
CA CYS A 205 -3.18 -8.66 5.44
C CYS A 205 -2.30 -9.91 5.54
N CYS A 206 -0.97 -9.77 5.48
CA CYS A 206 -0.04 -10.90 5.48
C CYS A 206 0.56 -11.23 6.87
N GLY A 207 0.46 -10.34 7.85
CA GLY A 207 0.94 -10.55 9.21
C GLY A 207 2.46 -10.49 9.39
N TYR A 208 3.19 -9.80 8.51
CA TYR A 208 4.64 -9.56 8.65
C TYR A 208 5.10 -8.27 7.94
N THR A 209 6.21 -7.69 8.40
CA THR A 209 6.82 -6.48 7.82
C THR A 209 7.80 -6.80 6.69
N ILE A 210 7.80 -6.00 5.63
CA ILE A 210 8.75 -6.07 4.53
C ILE A 210 9.72 -4.88 4.62
N ALA A 211 11.01 -5.16 4.82
CA ALA A 211 12.05 -4.12 4.75
C ALA A 211 12.24 -3.63 3.31
N ASP A 212 12.36 -2.32 3.13
CA ASP A 212 12.61 -1.67 1.83
C ASP A 212 13.69 -0.57 1.92
N SER A 213 14.28 -0.21 0.78
CA SER A 213 15.39 0.74 0.64
C SER A 213 15.05 2.18 1.02
N GLU A 214 13.75 2.52 1.09
CA GLU A 214 13.27 3.81 1.61
C GLU A 214 13.01 3.81 3.14
N ASP A 215 13.15 2.67 3.83
CA ASP A 215 13.03 2.61 5.29
C ASP A 215 14.32 3.14 5.92
N SER A 216 14.30 4.37 6.44
CA SER A 216 15.42 4.94 7.22
C SER A 216 15.63 4.13 8.50
N PRO A 217 16.86 3.94 9.02
CA PRO A 217 17.14 3.15 10.24
C PRO A 217 16.68 3.84 11.55
N ALA A 218 15.68 4.71 11.50
CA ALA A 218 14.94 5.04 12.70
C ALA A 218 14.24 3.75 13.12
N ALA A 219 14.67 3.18 14.24
CA ALA A 219 14.03 2.01 14.82
C ALA A 219 12.51 2.22 14.80
N PRO A 220 11.71 1.23 14.36
CA PRO A 220 10.30 1.29 14.65
C PRO A 220 10.21 1.37 16.18
N GLU A 221 9.75 2.51 16.70
CA GLU A 221 9.15 2.48 18.02
C GLU A 221 8.07 1.42 17.92
N VAL A 222 8.23 0.36 18.73
CA VAL A 222 7.21 -0.65 18.90
C VAL A 222 6.01 0.07 19.48
N ILE A 223 5.14 0.53 18.60
CA ILE A 223 3.83 1.03 18.97
C ILE A 223 3.00 -0.23 19.21
N ASP A 224 2.47 -0.36 20.42
CA ASP A 224 1.49 -1.38 20.76
C ASP A 224 0.42 -1.48 19.67
N ALA A 225 -0.01 -2.72 19.45
CA ALA A 225 -0.93 -3.19 18.42
C ALA A 225 -1.79 -2.07 17.81
N VAL A 226 -1.65 -1.88 16.49
CA VAL A 226 -2.61 -1.14 15.69
C VAL A 226 -3.98 -1.71 16.03
N GLU A 227 -4.80 -0.90 16.70
CA GLU A 227 -6.19 -1.23 16.97
C GLU A 227 -6.86 -1.37 15.61
N ILE A 228 -7.05 -2.63 15.19
CA ILE A 228 -7.89 -2.99 14.06
C ILE A 228 -9.28 -2.53 14.47
N SER A 229 -9.65 -1.29 14.13
CA SER A 229 -11.01 -0.84 14.37
C SER A 229 -11.89 -1.68 13.46
N GLU A 230 -12.65 -2.60 14.04
CA GLU A 230 -13.81 -3.17 13.36
C GLU A 230 -14.62 -2.01 12.77
N PRO A 231 -15.22 -2.17 11.57
CA PRO A 231 -16.22 -1.22 11.12
C PRO A 231 -17.19 -1.02 12.28
N PRO A 232 -17.53 0.23 12.66
CA PRO A 232 -18.32 0.47 13.85
C PRO A 232 -19.54 -0.46 13.78
N PRO A 233 -19.85 -1.23 14.84
CA PRO A 233 -20.93 -2.18 14.82
C PRO A 233 -22.19 -1.50 14.27
N SER A 234 -23.12 -2.23 13.66
CA SER A 234 -24.39 -1.64 13.19
C SER A 234 -25.10 -0.85 14.31
N THR A 235 -24.84 -1.22 15.58
CA THR A 235 -25.16 -0.48 16.80
C THR A 235 -24.51 0.91 16.87
N GLY A 236 -23.23 1.05 16.51
CA GLY A 236 -22.47 2.30 16.44
C GLY A 236 -22.89 3.22 15.28
N ILE A 237 -23.26 2.66 14.13
CA ILE A 237 -23.85 3.44 13.02
C ILE A 237 -25.23 3.96 13.44
N ASN A 238 -26.09 3.10 14.00
CA ASN A 238 -27.41 3.49 14.48
C ASN A 238 -27.33 4.51 15.63
N ALA A 239 -26.39 4.35 16.56
CA ALA A 239 -26.13 5.31 17.62
C ALA A 239 -25.61 6.66 17.07
N SER A 240 -24.78 6.64 16.03
CA SER A 240 -24.31 7.87 15.37
C SER A 240 -25.44 8.58 14.63
N ILE A 241 -26.28 7.84 13.89
CA ILE A 241 -27.50 8.38 13.27
C ILE A 241 -28.39 9.00 14.33
N GLN A 242 -28.60 8.31 15.45
CA GLN A 242 -29.44 8.82 16.53
C GLN A 242 -28.85 10.07 17.17
N ARG A 243 -27.55 10.11 17.47
CA ARG A 243 -26.87 11.31 17.97
C ARG A 243 -27.02 12.51 17.03
N TYR A 244 -26.92 12.30 15.72
CA TYR A 244 -27.15 13.37 14.76
C TYR A 244 -28.62 13.82 14.74
N ARG A 245 -29.59 12.90 14.85
CA ARG A 245 -31.01 13.24 15.01
C ARG A 245 -31.25 14.07 16.27
N ASP A 246 -30.69 13.65 17.41
CA ASP A 246 -30.86 14.33 18.70
C ASP A 246 -30.27 15.74 18.63
N ARG A 247 -29.05 15.90 18.09
CA ARG A 247 -28.42 17.21 17.90
C ARG A 247 -29.19 18.13 16.95
N ILE A 248 -29.79 17.59 15.90
CA ILE A 248 -30.67 18.36 15.00
C ILE A 248 -31.94 18.78 15.74
N ALA A 249 -32.53 17.89 16.55
CA ALA A 249 -33.74 18.18 17.30
C ALA A 249 -33.50 19.24 18.40
N GLU A 250 -32.37 19.16 19.08
CA GLU A 250 -31.92 20.03 20.17
C GLU A 250 -31.38 21.38 19.69
N ALA A 251 -31.05 21.53 18.39
CA ALA A 251 -30.57 22.79 17.86
C ALA A 251 -31.60 23.91 18.05
N THR A 252 -31.16 25.02 18.65
CA THR A 252 -31.99 26.20 18.95
C THR A 252 -31.72 27.37 17.99
N GLU A 253 -30.63 27.32 17.23
CA GLU A 253 -30.19 28.40 16.34
C GLU A 253 -29.70 27.86 14.98
N ARG A 254 -29.86 28.66 13.92
CA ARG A 254 -29.51 28.26 12.55
C ARG A 254 -28.02 27.92 12.38
N GLY A 255 -27.12 28.64 13.06
CA GLY A 255 -25.68 28.39 12.99
C GLY A 255 -25.26 26.99 13.49
N GLN A 256 -25.99 26.46 14.48
CA GLN A 256 -25.74 25.10 14.99
C GLN A 256 -26.09 24.04 13.95
N LEU A 257 -27.19 24.23 13.21
CA LEU A 257 -27.59 23.32 12.13
C LEU A 257 -26.59 23.34 10.97
N THR A 258 -26.07 24.50 10.58
CA THR A 258 -25.03 24.61 9.55
C THR A 258 -23.79 23.80 9.94
N GLY A 259 -23.28 24.00 11.16
CA GLY A 259 -22.12 23.23 11.65
C GLY A 259 -22.41 21.74 11.88
N ILE A 260 -23.67 21.32 12.02
CA ILE A 260 -24.06 19.91 12.05
C ILE A 260 -24.02 19.32 10.63
N VAL A 261 -24.54 20.04 9.63
CA VAL A 261 -24.55 19.60 8.22
C VAL A 261 -23.14 19.51 7.66
N GLU A 262 -22.27 20.49 7.93
CA GLU A 262 -20.87 20.44 7.51
C GLU A 262 -20.14 19.21 8.08
N ARG A 263 -20.41 18.87 9.35
CA ARG A 263 -19.87 17.65 9.97
C ARG A 263 -20.45 16.38 9.37
N LEU A 264 -21.74 16.38 9.03
CA LEU A 264 -22.41 15.26 8.37
C LEU A 264 -21.83 14.98 6.98
N ASP A 265 -21.42 16.02 6.26
CA ASP A 265 -20.82 15.92 4.92
C ASP A 265 -19.44 15.25 4.96
N LEU A 266 -18.73 15.42 6.08
CA LEU A 266 -17.44 14.79 6.35
C LEU A 266 -17.58 13.37 6.93
N GLU A 267 -18.77 12.97 7.38
CA GLU A 267 -19.02 11.67 8.04
C GLU A 267 -19.30 10.55 7.02
N ILE A 268 -18.27 10.12 6.30
CA ILE A 268 -18.36 9.07 5.28
C ILE A 268 -18.71 7.68 5.84
N ALA A 269 -18.64 7.50 7.17
CA ALA A 269 -19.03 6.25 7.84
C ALA A 269 -20.56 6.05 7.87
N LEU A 270 -21.35 7.12 7.68
CA LEU A 270 -22.80 7.01 7.57
C LEU A 270 -23.22 6.60 6.15
N PRO A 271 -24.13 5.62 6.00
CA PRO A 271 -24.72 5.28 4.71
C PRO A 271 -25.24 6.53 4.00
N VAL A 272 -25.07 6.60 2.68
CA VAL A 272 -25.47 7.76 1.86
C VAL A 272 -26.93 8.14 2.14
N GLN A 273 -27.82 7.16 2.17
CA GLN A 273 -29.24 7.36 2.47
C GLN A 273 -29.47 7.99 3.86
N ALA A 274 -28.73 7.54 4.88
CA ALA A 274 -28.85 8.08 6.23
C ALA A 274 -28.37 9.55 6.30
N ARG A 275 -27.32 9.90 5.54
CA ARG A 275 -26.87 11.30 5.44
C ARG A 275 -27.90 12.17 4.72
N GLU A 276 -28.53 11.68 3.67
CA GLU A 276 -29.58 12.40 2.97
C GLU A 276 -30.81 12.64 3.86
N ASP A 277 -31.24 11.62 4.60
CA ASP A 277 -32.35 11.73 5.55
C ASP A 277 -32.07 12.76 6.66
N LEU A 278 -30.86 12.72 7.23
CA LEU A 278 -30.43 13.68 8.26
C LEU A 278 -30.32 15.12 7.72
N ARG A 279 -29.83 15.30 6.48
CA ARG A 279 -29.84 16.62 5.80
C ARG A 279 -31.25 17.13 5.61
N LYS A 280 -32.19 16.24 5.25
CA LYS A 280 -33.60 16.61 5.10
C LYS A 280 -34.19 17.07 6.43
N SER A 281 -33.97 16.32 7.52
CA SER A 281 -34.41 16.71 8.86
C SER A 281 -33.80 18.03 9.33
N ALA A 282 -32.50 18.26 9.07
CA ALA A 282 -31.84 19.53 9.38
C ALA A 282 -32.47 20.71 8.61
N ARG A 283 -32.79 20.53 7.33
CA ARG A 283 -33.48 21.55 6.51
C ARG A 283 -34.89 21.87 7.00
N GLU A 284 -35.62 20.86 7.47
CA GLU A 284 -36.97 21.05 8.04
C GLU A 284 -36.91 21.82 9.36
N LYS A 285 -35.99 21.46 10.26
CA LYS A 285 -35.74 22.19 11.51
C LYS A 285 -35.26 23.62 11.26
N PHE A 286 -34.40 23.83 10.26
CA PHE A 286 -33.87 25.17 9.93
C PHE A 286 -34.98 26.18 9.64
N LYS A 287 -36.11 25.73 9.05
CA LYS A 287 -37.26 26.59 8.74
C LYS A 287 -38.04 27.03 9.98
N SER A 288 -37.96 26.31 11.09
CA SER A 288 -38.70 26.60 12.32
C SER A 288 -37.88 27.35 13.37
N LEU A 289 -36.59 27.60 13.11
CA LEU A 289 -35.71 28.31 14.04
C LEU A 289 -35.63 29.82 13.72
N PRO A 290 -35.56 30.66 14.78
CA PRO A 290 -35.30 32.08 14.63
C PRO A 290 -33.94 32.32 13.97
N GLU A 291 -33.81 33.48 13.33
CA GLU A 291 -32.58 33.90 12.64
C GLU A 291 -31.38 34.04 13.56
#